data_AF-A0A2V6GJT1-F1
#
_entry.id   AF-A0A2V6GJT1-F1
#
_cell.length_a   1.000
_cell.length_b   1.000
_cell.length_c   1.000
_cell.angle_alpha   90.00
_cell.angle_beta   90.00
_cell.angle_gamma   90.00
#
_symmetry.space_group_name_H-M   'P 1'
#
loop_
_entity.id
_entity.type
_entity.pdbx_description
1 polymer ?
#
loop_
_entity_poly.entity_id
_entity_poly.type
_entity_poly.pdbx_seq_one_letter_code
_entity_poly.pdbx_strand_id
1 'polypeptide(L)'
;SLAGSGINVAQRVLDCGDAGHILLSGHVAEDLCQYRHWQPHLHDLGECEVKHGRRLHLFNLYKNNLGNSHLPDKLKRRRRWKQSSGVSVRPIITPRWPKYVLTAVLLLSAVALAISFSVFYRRGAPAVARSSSVKAADVGLPISEKSIAVLPFENRSEDKANAYFADGIQDEIRTRLSKIA
;
A
#
# COMPACT_ATOMS: atom_id res chain seq x y z
N SER A 1 10.40 -26.06 -24.13
CA SER A 1 10.03 -26.37 -25.53
C SER A 1 8.99 -25.38 -26.04
N LEU A 2 9.41 -24.24 -26.61
CA LEU A 2 8.48 -23.20 -27.09
C LEU A 2 7.78 -23.56 -28.41
N ALA A 3 8.15 -24.65 -29.07
CA ALA A 3 7.66 -25.03 -30.40
C ALA A 3 6.23 -25.59 -30.46
N GLY A 4 5.61 -25.96 -29.32
CA GLY A 4 4.27 -26.57 -29.32
C GLY A 4 3.16 -25.75 -28.65
N SER A 5 3.50 -24.86 -27.71
CA SER A 5 2.48 -24.14 -26.92
C SER A 5 1.86 -22.97 -27.69
N GLY A 6 2.70 -22.13 -28.33
CA GLY A 6 2.24 -20.94 -29.05
C GLY A 6 1.38 -21.25 -30.27
N ILE A 7 1.77 -22.24 -31.07
CA ILE A 7 1.03 -22.66 -32.28
C ILE A 7 -0.37 -23.17 -31.91
N ASN A 8 -0.45 -23.98 -30.85
CA ASN A 8 -1.74 -24.47 -30.33
C ASN A 8 -2.66 -23.34 -29.85
N VAL A 9 -2.10 -22.30 -29.23
CA VAL A 9 -2.88 -21.11 -28.82
C VAL A 9 -3.34 -20.32 -30.04
N ALA A 10 -2.46 -20.09 -31.02
CA ALA A 10 -2.79 -19.36 -32.23
C ALA A 10 -3.94 -20.02 -33.01
N GLN A 11 -3.89 -21.35 -33.18
CA GLN A 11 -4.97 -22.10 -33.84
C GLN A 11 -6.29 -21.99 -33.08
N ARG A 12 -6.25 -22.03 -31.74
CA ARG A 12 -7.44 -21.88 -30.89
C ARG A 12 -8.04 -20.48 -30.96
N VAL A 13 -7.20 -19.45 -31.07
CA VAL A 13 -7.62 -18.06 -31.29
C VAL A 13 -8.27 -17.93 -32.67
N LEU A 14 -7.67 -18.51 -33.70
CA LEU A 14 -8.20 -18.53 -35.07
C LEU A 14 -9.57 -19.23 -35.14
N ASP A 15 -9.73 -20.37 -34.45
CA ASP A 15 -10.99 -21.11 -34.35
C ASP A 15 -12.15 -20.26 -33.79
N CYS A 16 -11.84 -19.18 -33.06
CA CYS A 16 -12.80 -18.27 -32.45
C CYS A 16 -13.14 -17.05 -33.33
N GLY A 17 -12.36 -16.79 -34.38
CA GLY A 17 -12.50 -15.64 -35.26
C GLY A 17 -13.31 -15.93 -36.52
N ASP A 18 -13.93 -14.88 -37.06
CA ASP A 18 -14.52 -14.88 -38.39
C ASP A 18 -13.65 -14.06 -39.35
N ALA A 19 -14.02 -14.04 -40.63
CA ALA A 19 -13.26 -13.30 -41.64
C ALA A 19 -13.19 -11.80 -41.29
N GLY A 20 -11.97 -11.24 -41.40
CA GLY A 20 -11.71 -9.84 -41.13
C GLY A 20 -11.47 -9.50 -39.65
N HIS A 21 -11.67 -10.43 -38.71
CA HIS A 21 -11.29 -10.22 -37.30
C HIS A 21 -9.80 -10.45 -37.09
N ILE A 22 -9.18 -9.61 -36.27
CA ILE A 22 -7.81 -9.81 -35.80
C ILE A 22 -7.90 -10.07 -34.31
N LEU A 23 -7.81 -11.34 -33.95
CA LEU A 23 -7.95 -11.78 -32.56
C LEU A 23 -6.59 -12.06 -31.95
N LEU A 24 -6.45 -11.71 -30.67
CA LEU A 24 -5.24 -11.87 -29.88
C LEU A 24 -5.55 -12.70 -28.63
N SER A 25 -4.57 -13.48 -28.19
CA SER A 25 -4.60 -14.08 -26.86
C SER A 25 -4.32 -13.02 -25.80
N GLY A 26 -4.75 -13.25 -24.56
CA GLY A 26 -4.50 -12.35 -23.43
C GLY A 26 -3.02 -11.99 -23.26
N HIS A 27 -2.13 -12.97 -23.38
CA HIS A 27 -0.68 -12.74 -23.26
C HIS A 27 -0.16 -11.75 -24.33
N VAL A 28 -0.54 -11.93 -25.60
CA VAL A 28 -0.11 -11.01 -26.68
C VAL A 28 -0.76 -9.64 -26.52
N ALA A 29 -2.00 -9.57 -26.06
CA ALA A 29 -2.68 -8.32 -25.79
C ALA A 29 -2.03 -7.54 -24.64
N GLU A 30 -1.56 -8.24 -23.59
CA GLU A 30 -0.80 -7.65 -22.48
C GLU A 30 0.54 -7.09 -22.95
N ASP A 31 1.25 -7.80 -23.83
CA ASP A 31 2.49 -7.28 -24.43
C ASP A 31 2.23 -6.02 -25.26
N LEU A 32 1.20 -6.06 -26.12
CA LEU A 32 0.82 -4.90 -26.95
C LEU A 32 0.29 -3.73 -26.13
N CYS A 33 -0.31 -3.96 -24.96
CA CYS A 33 -0.81 -2.89 -24.11
C CYS A 33 0.31 -2.01 -23.52
N GLN A 34 1.56 -2.49 -23.51
CA GLN A 34 2.69 -1.67 -23.06
C GLN A 34 2.98 -0.51 -24.03
N TYR A 35 2.59 -0.66 -25.29
CA TYR A 35 2.78 0.37 -26.31
C TYR A 35 1.56 1.29 -26.39
N ARG A 36 1.76 2.58 -26.04
CA ARG A 36 0.67 3.59 -25.98
C ARG A 36 -0.17 3.68 -27.26
N HIS A 37 0.43 3.49 -28.42
CA HIS A 37 -0.27 3.58 -29.69
C HIS A 37 -1.18 2.37 -29.97
N TRP A 38 -0.94 1.21 -29.35
CA TRP A 38 -1.78 0.01 -29.50
C TRP A 38 -2.92 -0.05 -28.47
N GLN A 39 -2.71 0.49 -27.25
CA GLN A 39 -3.71 0.48 -26.16
C GLN A 39 -5.16 0.81 -26.57
N PRO A 40 -5.45 1.91 -27.32
CA PRO A 40 -6.83 2.28 -27.61
C PRO A 40 -7.53 1.36 -28.63
N HIS A 41 -6.76 0.50 -29.31
CA HIS A 41 -7.24 -0.40 -30.37
C HIS A 41 -7.45 -1.84 -29.88
N LEU A 42 -7.14 -2.11 -28.61
CA LEU A 42 -7.28 -3.43 -27.99
C LEU A 42 -8.61 -3.54 -27.24
N HIS A 43 -9.56 -4.26 -27.83
CA HIS A 43 -10.92 -4.42 -27.30
C HIS A 43 -11.07 -5.79 -26.65
N ASP A 44 -11.45 -5.81 -25.38
CA ASP A 44 -11.60 -7.05 -24.62
C ASP A 44 -12.88 -7.79 -25.04
N LEU A 45 -12.77 -9.07 -25.41
CA LEU A 45 -13.90 -9.94 -25.74
C LEU A 45 -14.27 -10.88 -24.58
N GLY A 46 -13.42 -10.97 -23.56
CA GLY A 46 -13.54 -11.84 -22.41
C GLY A 46 -13.00 -13.25 -22.65
N GLU A 47 -13.32 -14.15 -21.72
CA GLU A 47 -12.90 -15.54 -21.79
C GLU A 47 -13.80 -16.38 -22.69
N CYS A 48 -13.20 -17.05 -23.66
CA CYS A 48 -13.86 -18.08 -24.44
C CYS A 48 -13.36 -19.46 -24.01
N GLU A 49 -14.26 -20.43 -23.98
CA GLU A 49 -13.84 -21.82 -23.88
C GLU A 49 -13.51 -22.32 -25.28
N VAL A 50 -12.28 -22.78 -25.46
CA VAL A 50 -11.80 -23.41 -26.68
C VAL A 50 -11.85 -24.93 -26.55
N LYS A 51 -11.61 -25.63 -27.65
CA LYS A 51 -11.67 -27.10 -27.70
C LYS A 51 -10.87 -27.74 -26.54
N HIS A 52 -11.44 -28.81 -25.96
CA HIS A 52 -10.93 -29.56 -24.80
C HIS A 52 -11.04 -28.85 -23.44
N GLY A 53 -12.07 -28.04 -23.21
CA GLY A 53 -12.36 -27.47 -21.88
C GLY A 53 -11.42 -26.35 -21.42
N ARG A 54 -10.42 -25.98 -22.23
CA ARG A 54 -9.50 -24.90 -21.91
C ARG A 54 -10.15 -23.55 -22.14
N ARG A 55 -9.89 -22.58 -21.27
CA ARG A 55 -10.34 -21.20 -21.41
C ARG A 55 -9.20 -20.33 -21.94
N LEU A 56 -9.52 -19.44 -22.87
CA LEU A 56 -8.60 -18.44 -23.42
C LEU A 56 -9.27 -17.07 -23.32
N HIS A 57 -8.54 -16.11 -22.77
CA HIS A 57 -8.94 -14.71 -22.82
C HIS A 57 -8.60 -14.16 -24.20
N LEU A 58 -9.59 -13.59 -24.88
CA LEU A 58 -9.44 -13.02 -26.21
C LEU A 58 -9.62 -11.51 -26.22
N PHE A 59 -8.85 -10.88 -27.10
CA PHE A 59 -8.96 -9.47 -27.44
C PHE A 59 -9.15 -9.33 -28.94
N ASN A 60 -9.96 -8.37 -29.36
CA ASN A 60 -10.09 -7.94 -30.74
C ASN A 60 -9.22 -6.71 -30.97
N LEU A 61 -8.38 -6.77 -31.99
CA LEU A 61 -7.55 -5.65 -32.44
C LEU A 61 -8.17 -5.06 -33.70
N TYR A 62 -8.57 -3.80 -33.66
CA TYR A 62 -8.98 -3.09 -34.86
C TYR A 62 -8.63 -1.61 -34.79
N LYS A 63 -8.34 -1.03 -35.95
CA LYS A 63 -7.99 0.38 -36.11
C LYS A 63 -8.45 0.87 -37.46
N ASN A 64 -9.29 1.90 -37.48
CA ASN A 64 -9.76 2.57 -38.71
C ASN A 64 -10.26 1.55 -39.76
N ASN A 65 -9.43 1.23 -40.75
CA ASN A 65 -9.71 0.33 -41.87
C ASN A 65 -9.10 -1.08 -41.71
N LEU A 66 -8.51 -1.39 -40.55
CA LEU A 66 -7.85 -2.66 -40.27
C LEU A 66 -8.59 -3.39 -39.14
N GLY A 67 -8.95 -4.64 -39.39
CA GLY A 67 -9.73 -5.46 -38.47
C GLY A 67 -11.22 -5.16 -38.52
N ASN A 68 -12.01 -6.04 -37.91
CA ASN A 68 -13.46 -5.97 -37.86
C ASN A 68 -13.90 -5.65 -36.43
N SER A 69 -14.63 -4.54 -36.25
CA SER A 69 -15.12 -4.11 -34.93
C SER A 69 -16.32 -4.91 -34.44
N HIS A 70 -17.00 -5.64 -35.33
CA HIS A 70 -18.15 -6.46 -34.97
C HIS A 70 -17.72 -7.64 -34.09
N LEU A 71 -18.62 -8.17 -33.26
CA LEU A 71 -18.32 -9.38 -32.49
C LEU A 71 -18.40 -10.62 -33.40
N PRO A 72 -17.42 -11.54 -33.38
CA PRO A 72 -17.48 -12.79 -34.13
C PRO A 72 -18.75 -13.59 -33.84
N ASP A 73 -19.42 -14.07 -34.88
CA ASP A 73 -20.63 -14.87 -34.80
C ASP A 73 -20.38 -16.25 -34.17
N LYS A 74 -19.17 -16.80 -34.35
CA LYS A 74 -18.72 -18.01 -33.65
C LYS A 74 -18.75 -17.85 -32.13
N LEU A 75 -18.38 -16.67 -31.63
CA LEU A 75 -18.44 -16.35 -30.20
C LEU A 75 -19.88 -16.12 -29.73
N LYS A 76 -20.71 -15.42 -30.51
CA LYS A 76 -22.15 -15.23 -30.20
C LYS A 76 -22.87 -16.56 -30.05
N ARG A 77 -22.65 -17.49 -31.00
CA ARG A 77 -23.28 -18.82 -31.01
C ARG A 77 -22.86 -19.63 -29.77
N ARG A 78 -21.57 -19.62 -29.41
CA ARG A 78 -21.08 -20.28 -28.18
C ARG A 78 -21.63 -19.66 -26.90
N ARG A 79 -21.73 -18.33 -26.83
CA ARG A 79 -22.25 -17.63 -25.64
C ARG A 79 -23.73 -17.94 -25.42
N ARG A 80 -24.52 -17.95 -26.51
CA ARG A 80 -25.93 -18.34 -26.47
C ARG A 80 -26.10 -19.78 -25.99
N TRP A 81 -25.29 -20.72 -26.48
CA TRP A 81 -25.26 -22.10 -26.00
C TRP A 81 -24.95 -22.19 -24.50
N LYS A 82 -23.93 -21.47 -24.02
CA LYS A 82 -23.56 -21.47 -22.60
C LYS A 82 -24.62 -20.85 -21.68
N GLN A 83 -25.30 -19.80 -22.11
CA GLN A 83 -26.39 -19.18 -21.33
C GLN A 83 -27.60 -20.13 -21.18
N SER A 84 -27.85 -20.99 -22.17
CA SER A 84 -28.89 -22.03 -22.08
C SER A 84 -28.48 -23.23 -21.21
N SER A 85 -27.19 -23.46 -20.97
CA SER A 85 -26.69 -24.62 -20.21
C SER A 85 -26.46 -24.38 -18.71
N GLY A 86 -26.91 -23.26 -18.13
CA GLY A 86 -27.03 -23.08 -16.67
C GLY A 86 -25.75 -23.12 -15.82
N VAL A 87 -24.56 -23.27 -16.40
CA VAL A 87 -23.30 -23.27 -15.66
C VAL A 87 -22.74 -21.85 -15.63
N SER A 88 -22.92 -21.18 -14.49
CA SER A 88 -22.41 -19.84 -14.18
C SER A 88 -20.89 -19.85 -14.03
N VAL A 89 -20.19 -19.73 -15.15
CA VAL A 89 -18.75 -19.46 -15.14
C VAL A 89 -18.56 -18.02 -14.67
N ARG A 90 -18.16 -17.84 -13.41
CA ARG A 90 -17.73 -16.53 -12.86
C ARG A 90 -16.72 -15.90 -13.82
N PRO A 91 -16.99 -14.73 -14.40
CA PRO A 91 -15.99 -14.01 -15.15
C PRO A 91 -15.00 -13.46 -14.12
N ILE A 92 -13.73 -13.84 -14.23
CA ILE A 92 -12.65 -13.09 -13.58
C ILE A 92 -12.49 -11.86 -14.46
N ILE A 93 -13.36 -10.87 -14.23
CA ILE A 93 -13.17 -9.52 -14.74
C ILE A 93 -11.92 -9.04 -14.02
N THR A 94 -10.76 -9.10 -14.67
CA THR A 94 -9.67 -8.20 -14.29
C THR A 94 -10.07 -6.84 -14.85
N PRO A 95 -10.53 -5.90 -14.00
CA PRO A 95 -10.79 -4.57 -14.51
C PRO A 95 -9.42 -4.02 -14.88
N ARG A 96 -9.32 -3.59 -16.14
CA ARG A 96 -8.36 -2.56 -16.53
C ARG A 96 -8.36 -1.46 -15.45
N TRP A 97 -7.26 -0.73 -15.35
CA TRP A 97 -6.95 0.38 -14.42
C TRP A 97 -6.09 0.04 -13.19
N PRO A 98 -4.89 -0.55 -13.38
CA PRO A 98 -3.84 -0.52 -12.36
C PRO A 98 -3.48 0.93 -11.93
N LYS A 99 -3.73 1.91 -12.80
CA LYS A 99 -3.57 3.35 -12.51
C LYS A 99 -4.46 3.80 -11.33
N TYR A 100 -5.72 3.38 -11.28
CA TYR A 100 -6.64 3.81 -10.24
C TYR A 100 -6.36 3.15 -8.89
N VAL A 101 -5.88 1.91 -8.90
CA VAL A 101 -5.44 1.21 -7.68
C VAL A 101 -4.21 1.90 -7.11
N LEU A 102 -3.22 2.24 -7.95
CA LEU A 102 -2.02 2.94 -7.51
C LEU A 102 -2.35 4.34 -6.94
N THR A 103 -3.25 5.09 -7.59
CA THR A 103 -3.69 6.39 -7.08
C THR A 103 -4.47 6.27 -5.78
N ALA A 104 -5.32 5.24 -5.64
CA ALA A 104 -6.08 5.02 -4.42
C ALA A 104 -5.18 4.65 -3.24
N VAL A 105 -4.19 3.78 -3.45
CA VAL A 105 -3.20 3.41 -2.42
C VAL A 105 -2.33 4.61 -2.04
N LEU A 106 -1.88 5.42 -3.02
CA LEU A 106 -1.10 6.63 -2.75
C LEU A 106 -1.89 7.62 -1.88
N LEU A 107 -3.16 7.89 -2.24
CA LEU A 107 -4.05 8.78 -1.49
C LEU A 107 -4.30 8.26 -0.08
N LEU A 108 -4.56 6.96 0.09
CA LEU A 108 -4.74 6.35 1.41
C LEU A 108 -3.49 6.48 2.27
N SER A 109 -2.30 6.27 1.70
CA SER A 109 -1.03 6.43 2.44
C SER A 109 -0.79 7.89 2.85
N ALA A 110 -1.10 8.85 1.97
CA ALA A 110 -0.93 10.27 2.26
C ALA A 110 -1.87 10.74 3.38
N VAL A 111 -3.13 10.27 3.37
CA VAL A 111 -4.09 10.54 4.44
C VAL A 111 -3.63 9.94 5.75
N ALA A 112 -3.16 8.69 5.76
CA ALA A 112 -2.63 8.05 6.97
C ALA A 112 -1.43 8.82 7.56
N LEU A 113 -0.48 9.24 6.71
CA LEU A 113 0.69 10.03 7.14
C LEU A 113 0.27 11.40 7.68
N ALA A 114 -0.68 12.09 7.05
CA ALA A 114 -1.19 13.37 7.52
C ALA A 114 -1.89 13.26 8.89
N ILE A 115 -2.65 12.18 9.12
CA ILE A 115 -3.29 11.91 10.42
C ILE A 115 -2.23 11.61 11.48
N SER A 116 -1.26 10.73 11.19
CA SER A 116 -0.16 10.42 12.10
C SER A 116 0.66 11.66 12.46
N PHE A 117 0.98 12.51 11.48
CA PHE A 117 1.65 13.79 11.68
C PHE A 117 0.79 14.71 12.55
N SER A 118 -0.50 14.91 12.23
CA SER A 118 -1.40 15.74 13.05
C SER A 118 -1.49 15.28 14.50
N VAL A 119 -1.59 13.97 14.75
CA VAL A 119 -1.58 13.41 16.11
C VAL A 119 -0.23 13.65 16.80
N PHE A 120 0.89 13.45 16.12
CA PHE A 120 2.23 13.67 16.67
C PHE A 120 2.45 15.14 17.06
N TYR A 121 2.05 16.09 16.22
CA TYR A 121 2.19 17.52 16.50
C TYR A 121 1.19 18.02 17.55
N ARG A 122 -0.03 17.44 17.63
CA ARG A 122 -0.97 17.75 18.72
C ARG A 122 -0.59 17.11 20.06
N ARG A 123 0.21 16.03 20.04
CA ARG A 123 0.72 15.36 21.25
C ARG A 123 2.01 15.99 21.79
N GLY A 124 2.56 16.98 21.06
CA GLY A 124 3.74 17.78 21.43
C GLY A 124 3.51 18.89 22.48
N ALA A 125 2.37 18.92 23.17
CA ALA A 125 2.17 19.78 24.35
C ALA A 125 1.83 18.90 25.57
N PRO A 126 2.75 18.72 26.54
CA PRO A 126 2.42 18.05 27.78
C PRO A 126 1.70 19.05 28.68
N ALA A 127 0.37 19.14 28.56
CA ALA A 127 -0.46 19.70 29.62
C ALA A 127 -0.62 18.65 30.73
N VAL A 128 0.45 18.38 31.47
CA VAL A 128 0.37 17.69 32.76
C VAL A 128 -0.06 18.72 33.79
N ALA A 129 -1.37 18.80 34.07
CA ALA A 129 -1.88 19.41 35.28
C ALA A 129 -3.32 18.95 35.57
N ARG A 130 -3.44 17.91 36.42
CA ARG A 130 -3.99 18.00 37.79
C ARG A 130 -4.44 16.61 38.27
N SER A 131 -3.56 15.95 39.02
CA SER A 131 -4.01 15.22 40.21
C SER A 131 -4.37 16.27 41.26
N SER A 132 -5.64 16.30 41.65
CA SER A 132 -6.08 17.02 42.85
C SER A 132 -5.81 16.14 44.06
N SER A 133 -4.76 16.43 44.80
CA SER A 133 -4.65 16.04 46.20
C SER A 133 -3.71 16.99 46.95
N VAL A 134 -4.28 17.64 47.97
CA VAL A 134 -3.65 18.26 49.14
C VAL A 134 -2.81 19.51 48.91
N LYS A 135 -3.50 20.65 48.99
CA LYS A 135 -3.38 21.67 50.05
C LYS A 135 -2.04 21.69 50.83
N ALA A 136 -1.16 22.64 50.49
CA ALA A 136 -0.34 23.36 51.45
C ALA A 136 0.06 24.71 50.84
N ALA A 137 -0.17 25.77 51.60
CA ALA A 137 0.33 27.11 51.33
C ALA A 137 1.87 27.11 51.29
N ASP A 138 2.49 28.05 50.58
CA ASP A 138 3.11 29.21 51.23
C ASP A 138 4.06 29.97 50.29
N VAL A 139 3.90 31.30 50.31
CA VAL A 139 4.85 32.39 49.99
C VAL A 139 5.59 32.39 48.65
N GLY A 140 5.26 33.39 47.83
CA GLY A 140 6.09 33.83 46.72
C GLY A 140 7.27 34.68 47.18
N LEU A 141 8.40 34.53 46.47
CA LEU A 141 9.46 35.53 46.26
C LEU A 141 10.17 35.17 44.93
N PRO A 142 10.70 36.15 44.16
CA PRO A 142 11.34 35.90 42.87
C PRO A 142 12.69 35.19 43.10
N ILE A 143 12.83 33.98 42.58
CA ILE A 143 14.07 33.21 42.72
C ILE A 143 15.13 33.82 41.79
N SER A 144 16.18 34.34 42.42
CA SER A 144 17.39 34.94 41.85
C SER A 144 18.05 34.06 40.78
N GLU A 145 18.55 34.69 39.72
CA GLU A 145 18.99 34.14 38.42
C GLU A 145 20.22 33.19 38.46
N LYS A 146 20.66 32.75 39.64
CA LYS A 146 21.80 31.85 39.83
C LYS A 146 21.48 30.77 40.86
N SER A 147 20.54 29.89 40.54
CA SER A 147 20.23 28.73 41.40
C SER A 147 20.52 27.44 40.62
N ILE A 148 21.46 26.64 41.11
CA ILE A 148 21.75 25.30 40.57
C ILE A 148 21.21 24.30 41.58
N ALA A 149 20.17 23.57 41.16
CA ALA A 149 19.67 22.43 41.91
C ALA A 149 20.58 21.22 41.63
N VAL A 150 21.24 20.72 42.67
CA VAL A 150 22.00 19.46 42.60
C VAL A 150 21.08 18.34 43.06
N LEU A 151 20.81 17.41 42.16
CA LEU A 151 20.06 16.20 42.44
C LEU A 151 20.91 15.24 43.28
N PRO A 152 20.30 14.37 44.11
CA PRO A 152 21.04 13.33 44.80
C PRO A 152 21.80 12.45 43.81
N PHE A 153 23.06 12.17 44.10
CA PHE A 153 23.88 11.33 43.23
C PHE A 153 23.53 9.86 43.48
N GLU A 154 22.98 9.19 42.47
CA GLU A 154 22.65 7.78 42.55
C GLU A 154 23.91 6.92 42.28
N ASN A 155 24.24 5.98 43.17
CA ASN A 155 25.34 5.06 42.96
C ASN A 155 25.02 4.09 41.81
N ARG A 156 25.77 4.19 40.70
CA ARG A 156 25.62 3.32 39.52
C ARG A 156 26.65 2.19 39.42
N SER A 157 27.42 1.94 40.48
CA SER A 157 28.33 0.80 40.57
C SER A 157 27.58 -0.47 40.97
N GLU A 158 27.99 -1.63 40.47
CA GLU A 158 27.41 -2.94 40.81
C GLU A 158 27.70 -3.35 42.28
N ASP A 159 28.67 -2.70 42.92
CA ASP A 159 29.06 -2.97 44.30
C ASP A 159 28.27 -2.11 45.30
N LYS A 160 27.31 -2.76 45.96
CA LYS A 160 26.40 -2.15 46.94
C LYS A 160 27.11 -1.65 48.20
N ALA A 161 28.32 -2.14 48.50
CA ALA A 161 29.11 -1.67 49.63
C ALA A 161 29.57 -0.20 49.47
N ASN A 162 29.58 0.32 48.24
CA ASN A 162 30.04 1.66 47.92
C ASN A 162 28.96 2.75 47.98
N ALA A 163 27.74 2.42 48.43
CA ALA A 163 26.64 3.40 48.56
C ALA A 163 27.01 4.58 49.50
N TYR A 164 27.80 4.31 50.54
CA TYR A 164 28.27 5.35 51.48
C TYR A 164 29.18 6.41 50.82
N PHE A 165 29.84 6.11 49.70
CA PHE A 165 30.65 7.11 48.98
C PHE A 165 29.78 8.16 48.29
N ALA A 166 28.60 7.79 47.80
CA ALA A 166 27.70 8.73 47.12
C ALA A 166 27.15 9.78 48.11
N ASP A 167 26.75 9.33 49.30
CA ASP A 167 26.25 10.23 50.36
C ASP A 167 27.37 11.15 50.89
N GLY A 168 28.59 10.62 51.11
CA GLY A 168 29.70 11.42 51.61
C GLY A 168 30.17 12.52 50.63
N ILE A 169 30.23 12.20 49.33
CA ILE A 169 30.62 13.17 48.29
C ILE A 169 29.52 14.23 48.08
N GLN A 170 28.24 13.85 48.20
CA GLN A 170 27.12 14.77 48.08
C GLN A 170 27.18 15.87 49.14
N ASP A 171 27.48 15.52 50.38
CA ASP A 171 27.60 16.49 51.47
C ASP A 171 28.81 17.42 51.26
N GLU A 172 29.96 16.91 50.81
CA GLU A 172 31.14 17.75 50.53
C GLU A 172 30.88 18.76 49.39
N ILE A 173 30.21 18.33 48.31
CA ILE A 173 29.86 19.21 47.19
C ILE A 173 28.88 20.30 47.65
N ARG A 174 27.86 19.94 48.46
CA ARG A 174 26.89 20.91 49.00
C ARG A 174 27.59 21.97 49.85
N THR A 175 28.51 21.56 50.73
CA THR A 175 29.29 22.49 51.57
C THR A 175 30.21 23.38 50.72
N ARG A 176 30.91 22.84 49.71
CA ARG A 176 31.78 23.65 48.85
C ARG A 176 31.00 24.66 48.00
N LEU A 177 29.84 24.26 47.46
CA LEU A 177 28.98 25.17 46.69
C LEU A 177 28.41 26.29 47.56
N SER A 178 28.04 26.01 48.81
CA SER A 178 27.61 27.08 49.74
C SER A 178 28.70 28.11 50.06
N LYS A 179 29.97 27.80 49.77
CA LYS A 179 31.11 28.67 50.03
C LYS A 179 31.55 29.49 48.80
N ILE A 180 31.06 29.12 47.60
CA ILE A 180 31.38 29.78 46.32
C ILE A 180 30.26 30.76 45.91
N ALA A 181 29.13 30.76 46.63
CA ALA A 181 28.03 31.71 46.49
C ALA A 181 28.15 32.89 47.46
#